data_AF-A0A7V9V4P7-F1
#
_entry.id   AF-A0A7V9V4P7-F1
#
_cell.length_a   1.000
_cell.length_b   1.000
_cell.length_c   1.000
_cell.angle_alpha   90.00
_cell.angle_beta   90.00
_cell.angle_gamma   90.00
#
_symmetry.space_group_name_H-M   'P 1'
#
loop_
_entity.id
_entity.type
_entity.pdbx_description
1 polymer ?
#
loop_
_entity_poly.entity_id
_entity_poly.type
_entity_poly.pdbx_seq_one_letter_code
_entity_poly.pdbx_strand_id
1 'polypeptide(L)'
;MQLRDYVYLSNEQFAALFRNSPIKRIKRRGLLRNVCVALGNVGTAEDLPALERAAEDPEPLVAEHARWAIEQLQTRFGAGVAVGRRMRSDRMAEATTT
;
A
#
# COMPACT_ATOMS: atom_id res chain seq x y z
N MET A 1 1.49 10.33 -14.19
CA MET A 1 2.20 9.34 -13.37
C MET A 1 1.17 8.62 -12.52
N GLN A 2 1.03 7.31 -12.73
CA GLN A 2 0.13 6.46 -11.96
C GLN A 2 0.79 6.07 -10.62
N LEU A 3 0.01 5.57 -9.66
CA LEU A 3 0.54 5.17 -8.35
C LEU A 3 1.62 4.09 -8.46
N ARG A 4 1.42 3.10 -9.34
CA ARG A 4 2.38 2.01 -9.59
C ARG A 4 3.74 2.50 -10.09
N ASP A 5 3.79 3.64 -10.79
CA ASP A 5 5.03 4.16 -11.37
C ASP A 5 6.03 4.60 -10.28
N TYR A 6 5.53 5.00 -9.10
CA TYR A 6 6.39 5.46 -8.01
C TYR A 6 7.29 4.36 -7.45
N VAL A 7 6.89 3.08 -7.56
CA VAL A 7 7.68 1.93 -7.08
C VAL A 7 9.06 1.87 -7.75
N TYR A 8 9.17 2.33 -8.99
CA TYR A 8 10.40 2.27 -9.77
C TYR A 8 11.37 3.42 -9.47
N LEU A 9 10.99 4.38 -8.63
CA LEU A 9 11.87 5.48 -8.29
C LEU A 9 13.04 4.99 -7.44
N SER A 10 14.26 5.32 -7.87
CA SER A 10 15.45 5.34 -7.03
C SER A 10 15.41 6.49 -6.01
N ASN A 11 16.34 6.51 -5.07
CA ASN A 11 16.46 7.62 -4.12
C ASN A 11 16.82 8.93 -4.83
N GLU A 12 17.66 8.86 -5.86
CA GLU A 12 18.10 9.99 -6.67
C GLU A 12 16.93 10.57 -7.47
N GLN A 13 16.17 9.70 -8.14
CA GLN A 13 14.98 10.12 -8.88
C GLN A 13 13.91 10.70 -7.96
N PHE A 14 13.68 10.09 -6.77
CA PHE A 14 12.79 10.65 -5.76
C PHE A 14 13.24 12.06 -5.32
N ALA A 15 14.53 12.22 -5.02
CA ALA A 15 15.08 13.50 -4.56
C ALA A 15 15.01 14.60 -5.63
N ALA A 16 15.14 14.23 -6.91
CA ALA A 16 14.96 15.13 -8.04
C ALA A 16 13.49 15.50 -8.23
N LEU A 17 12.59 14.52 -8.26
CA LEU A 17 11.16 14.70 -8.53
C LEU A 17 10.47 15.54 -7.45
N PHE A 18 10.84 15.35 -6.18
CA PHE A 18 10.24 16.06 -5.04
C PHE A 18 11.14 17.17 -4.50
N ARG A 19 12.02 17.75 -5.33
CA ARG A 19 12.81 18.92 -4.97
C ARG A 19 11.84 20.07 -4.58
N ASN A 20 12.09 20.70 -3.44
CA ASN A 20 11.26 21.78 -2.87
C ASN A 20 9.81 21.38 -2.54
N SER A 21 9.51 20.09 -2.39
CA SER A 21 8.21 19.59 -1.93
C SER A 21 8.25 19.17 -0.46
N PRO A 22 7.18 19.42 0.33
CA PRO A 22 7.03 18.85 1.68
C PRO A 22 7.14 17.31 1.71
N ILE A 23 6.85 16.64 0.60
CA ILE A 23 6.99 15.18 0.44
C ILE A 23 8.44 14.73 0.66
N LYS A 24 9.44 15.59 0.41
CA LYS A 24 10.84 15.24 0.64
C LYS A 24 11.12 14.84 2.10
N ARG A 25 10.34 15.36 3.07
CA ARG A 25 10.47 15.04 4.50
C ARG A 25 10.20 13.57 4.83
N ILE A 26 9.29 12.91 4.11
CA ILE A 26 8.95 11.50 4.35
C ILE A 26 9.90 10.51 3.67
N LYS A 27 10.75 11.02 2.76
CA LYS A 27 11.72 10.25 1.96
C LYS A 27 11.06 9.18 1.06
N ARG A 28 11.86 8.51 0.23
CA ARG A 28 11.41 7.43 -0.67
C ARG A 28 10.62 6.35 0.09
N ARG A 29 11.17 5.85 1.21
CA ARG A 29 10.51 4.82 2.02
C ARG A 29 9.10 5.21 2.47
N GLY A 30 8.91 6.47 2.88
CA GLY A 30 7.62 6.97 3.36
C GLY A 30 6.61 7.13 2.23
N LEU A 31 7.08 7.53 1.04
CA LEU A 31 6.24 7.55 -0.16
C LEU A 31 5.82 6.12 -0.54
N LEU A 32 6.77 5.20 -0.66
CA LEU A 32 6.50 3.85 -1.17
C LEU A 32 5.59 3.04 -0.27
N ARG A 33 5.75 3.11 1.06
CA ARG A 33 4.79 2.45 1.97
C ARG A 33 3.37 2.99 1.75
N ASN A 34 3.21 4.30 1.55
CA ASN A 34 1.89 4.92 1.35
C ASN A 34 1.31 4.55 -0.02
N VAL A 35 2.16 4.46 -1.05
CA VAL A 35 1.79 3.96 -2.38
C VAL A 35 1.30 2.52 -2.29
N CYS A 36 2.01 1.64 -1.58
CA CYS A 36 1.58 0.25 -1.38
C CYS A 36 0.21 0.19 -0.67
N VAL A 37 0.01 1.00 0.38
CA VAL A 37 -1.30 1.10 1.06
C VAL A 37 -2.40 1.53 0.10
N ALA A 38 -2.15 2.58 -0.69
CA ALA A 38 -3.11 3.06 -1.67
C ALA A 38 -3.43 1.99 -2.72
N LEU A 39 -2.41 1.33 -3.27
CA LEU A 39 -2.58 0.25 -4.25
C LEU A 39 -3.34 -0.95 -3.67
N GLY A 40 -3.10 -1.36 -2.43
CA GLY A 40 -3.89 -2.41 -1.79
C GLY A 40 -5.37 -2.04 -1.65
N ASN A 41 -5.66 -0.77 -1.34
CA ASN A 41 -7.02 -0.27 -1.15
C ASN A 41 -7.81 -0.09 -2.45
N VAL A 42 -7.19 0.53 -3.47
CA VAL A 42 -7.89 0.96 -4.70
C VAL A 42 -7.34 0.35 -5.98
N GLY A 43 -6.19 -0.30 -5.92
CA GLY A 43 -5.53 -0.89 -7.08
C GLY A 43 -6.30 -2.06 -7.68
N THR A 44 -5.75 -2.54 -8.80
CA THR A 44 -6.29 -3.55 -9.70
C THR A 44 -5.28 -4.68 -9.91
N ALA A 45 -5.67 -5.75 -10.60
CA ALA A 45 -4.75 -6.85 -10.94
C ALA A 45 -3.51 -6.39 -11.72
N GLU A 46 -3.59 -5.30 -12.49
CA GLU A 46 -2.44 -4.75 -13.22
C GLU A 46 -1.39 -4.09 -12.32
N ASP A 47 -1.71 -3.81 -11.05
CA ASP A 47 -0.77 -3.26 -10.07
C ASP A 47 0.11 -4.35 -9.43
N LEU A 48 -0.24 -5.63 -9.61
CA LEU A 48 0.48 -6.76 -8.99
C LEU A 48 1.97 -6.79 -9.34
N PRO A 49 2.42 -6.63 -10.60
CA PRO A 49 3.85 -6.66 -10.92
C PRO A 49 4.66 -5.57 -10.22
N ALA A 50 4.05 -4.38 -10.05
CA ALA A 50 4.69 -3.29 -9.32
C ALA A 50 4.78 -3.62 -7.82
N LEU A 51 3.75 -4.20 -7.23
CA LEU A 51 3.76 -4.60 -5.82
C LEU A 51 4.72 -5.77 -5.55
N GLU A 52 4.80 -6.75 -6.45
CA GLU A 52 5.76 -7.86 -6.35
C GLU A 52 7.20 -7.34 -6.30
N ARG A 53 7.53 -6.39 -7.19
CA ARG A 53 8.83 -5.71 -7.13
C ARG A 53 9.04 -4.96 -5.81
N ALA A 54 8.02 -4.27 -5.30
CA ALA A 54 8.13 -3.57 -4.02
C ALA A 54 8.29 -4.55 -2.84
N ALA A 55 7.80 -5.78 -2.94
CA ALA A 55 7.94 -6.82 -1.91
C ALA A 55 9.39 -7.35 -1.78
N GLU A 56 10.23 -7.10 -2.78
CA GLU A 56 11.67 -7.39 -2.82
C GLU A 56 12.53 -6.16 -2.45
N ASP A 57 11.93 -5.02 -2.11
CA ASP A 57 12.67 -3.81 -1.77
C ASP A 57 13.58 -4.05 -0.55
N PRO A 58 14.85 -3.57 -0.56
CA PRO A 58 15.75 -3.73 0.58
C PRO A 58 15.29 -3.00 1.84
N GLU A 59 14.38 -2.02 1.74
CA GLU A 59 13.74 -1.38 2.89
C GLU A 59 12.61 -2.28 3.43
N PRO A 60 12.77 -2.89 4.64
CA PRO A 60 11.80 -3.86 5.15
C PRO A 60 10.38 -3.29 5.28
N LEU A 61 10.27 -2.00 5.60
CA LEU A 61 8.98 -1.32 5.73
C LEU A 61 8.22 -1.28 4.39
N VAL A 62 8.93 -1.08 3.27
CA VAL A 62 8.30 -1.07 1.94
C VAL A 62 7.87 -2.49 1.56
N ALA A 63 8.77 -3.46 1.77
CA ALA A 63 8.50 -4.86 1.46
C ALA A 63 7.29 -5.41 2.22
N GLU A 64 7.14 -5.09 3.51
CA GLU A 64 5.98 -5.48 4.33
C GLU A 64 4.67 -4.92 3.77
N HIS A 65 4.63 -3.62 3.46
CA HIS A 65 3.41 -2.97 2.96
C HIS A 65 3.05 -3.44 1.54
N ALA A 66 4.05 -3.79 0.74
CA ALA A 66 3.85 -4.36 -0.58
C ALA A 66 3.19 -5.74 -0.51
N ARG A 67 3.67 -6.63 0.38
CA ARG A 67 3.06 -7.96 0.60
C ARG A 67 1.62 -7.84 1.07
N TRP A 68 1.36 -6.95 2.04
CA TRP A 68 -0.01 -6.66 2.48
C TRP A 68 -0.91 -6.22 1.30
N ALA A 69 -0.42 -5.35 0.42
CA ALA A 69 -1.18 -4.88 -0.73
C ALA A 69 -1.47 -6.00 -1.73
N ILE A 70 -0.52 -6.90 -1.99
CA ILE A 70 -0.71 -8.09 -2.83
C ILE A 70 -1.83 -8.96 -2.25
N GLU A 71 -1.80 -9.25 -0.94
CA GLU A 71 -2.85 -10.02 -0.27
C GLU A 71 -4.23 -9.36 -0.39
N GLN A 72 -4.30 -8.02 -0.30
CA GLN A 72 -5.56 -7.30 -0.49
C GLN A 72 -6.09 -7.46 -1.93
N LEU A 73 -5.22 -7.32 -2.93
CA LEU A 73 -5.62 -7.49 -4.33
C LEU A 73 -6.03 -8.93 -4.62
N GLN A 74 -5.28 -9.92 -4.13
CA GLN A 74 -5.63 -11.34 -4.25
C GLN A 74 -6.97 -11.64 -3.56
N THR A 75 -7.26 -11.04 -2.41
CA THR A 75 -8.57 -11.19 -1.75
C THR A 75 -9.69 -10.55 -2.55
N ARG A 76 -9.45 -9.39 -3.16
CA ARG A 76 -10.46 -8.62 -3.90
C ARG A 76 -10.74 -9.19 -5.29
N PHE A 77 -9.73 -9.74 -5.96
CA PHE A 77 -9.82 -10.25 -7.34
C PHE A 77 -9.77 -11.77 -7.45
N GLY A 78 -9.20 -12.46 -6.45
CA GLY A 78 -9.11 -13.91 -6.35
C GLY A 78 -10.33 -14.55 -5.68
N ALA A 79 -11.47 -13.87 -5.65
CA ALA A 79 -12.76 -14.42 -5.20
C ALA A 79 -13.32 -15.45 -6.19
N GLY A 80 -12.58 -16.56 -6.32
CA GLY A 80 -13.05 -17.87 -6.74
C GLY A 80 -12.72 -18.96 -5.70
N VAL A 81 -12.10 -18.62 -4.56
CA VAL A 81 -11.90 -19.55 -3.44
C VAL A 81 -12.20 -18.85 -2.12
N ALA A 82 -13.17 -19.39 -1.40
CA ALA A 82 -13.82 -18.82 -0.23
C ALA A 82 -12.88 -18.60 0.97
N VAL A 83 -12.94 -17.40 1.58
CA VAL A 83 -12.82 -17.24 3.05
C VAL A 83 -13.76 -16.12 3.49
N GLY A 84 -14.67 -16.46 4.39
CA GLY A 84 -15.71 -15.60 4.93
C GLY A 84 -15.19 -14.27 5.45
N ARG A 85 -15.73 -13.19 4.86
CA ARG A 85 -15.67 -11.84 5.41
C ARG A 85 -16.41 -11.84 6.76
N ARG A 86 -15.69 -12.10 7.85
CA ARG A 86 -16.17 -11.77 9.20
C ARG A 86 -16.37 -10.26 9.25
N MET A 87 -17.65 -9.89 9.30
CA MET A 87 -18.12 -8.53 9.46
C MET A 87 -17.49 -7.91 10.70
N ARG A 88 -17.11 -6.64 10.54
CA ARG A 88 -16.87 -5.70 11.62
C ARG A 88 -18.20 -5.51 12.36
N SER A 89 -18.46 -6.34 13.37
CA SER A 89 -19.30 -5.98 14.51
C SER A 89 -18.36 -5.80 15.70
N ASP A 90 -18.70 -4.85 16.56
CA ASP A 90 -18.08 -4.56 17.86
C ASP A 90 -17.15 -3.34 17.85
N ARG A 91 -17.76 -2.18 17.66
CA ARG A 91 -17.58 -1.01 18.54
C ARG A 91 -18.70 0.01 18.33
N MET A 92 -19.90 -0.31 18.83
CA MET A 92 -20.95 0.65 19.20
C MET A 92 -21.75 0.08 20.37
N ALA A 93 -21.17 0.12 21.56
CA ALA A 93 -21.89 0.07 22.83
C ALA A 93 -20.91 0.48 23.93
N GLU A 94 -21.04 1.73 24.40
CA GLU A 94 -20.85 2.20 25.79
C GLU A 94 -20.42 3.67 25.80
N ALA A 95 -21.43 4.55 25.74
CA ALA A 95 -21.39 5.85 26.39
C ALA A 95 -22.83 6.38 26.51
N THR A 96 -23.68 5.65 27.23
CA THR A 96 -24.92 6.19 27.79
C THR A 96 -25.23 5.37 29.03
N THR A 97 -24.84 5.86 30.21
CA THR A 97 -25.54 5.70 31.51
C THR A 97 -24.75 6.45 32.59
N THR A 98 -25.47 7.35 33.29
CA THR A 98 -25.12 8.16 34.48
C THR A 98 -24.43 9.49 34.23
#